data_AF-A0AAX6RT04-F1
#
_entry.id   AF-A0AAX6RT04-F1
#
_cell.length_a   1.000
_cell.length_b   1.000
_cell.length_c   1.000
_cell.angle_alpha   90.00
_cell.angle_beta   90.00
_cell.angle_gamma   90.00
#
_symmetry.space_group_name_H-M   'P 1'
#
loop_
_entity.id
_entity.type
_entity.pdbx_description
1 polymer ?
#
loop_
_entity_poly.entity_id
_entity_poly.type
_entity_poly.pdbx_seq_one_letter_code
_entity_poly.pdbx_strand_id
1 'polypeptide(L)'
;MATEGGGKEMNEIKTQFTTREGLYKQLQHSEYSRPNRVPFNSQGSNPVRVSFVNLNDQSGNGDRLCFNVGRELYFYIYKGVRKRLIDKARVTCVKWVPGSESLFLVAHSSGNMYLYNVEHTCGTTAPHYQLLKQGESFAVHTCKSKSTRNPLLKWTVGEGALNEFAFSPDGKFLACVSQDGFLRVFNFDSVELHGTMKSYFGGLLCVCWSPDGKYIVTGGEDDLVTVWSFVDCRVIARGHGHKSWVSVVAFDPYTTSVEESDPMEFSGSDEDFQDLLHFGRDRANSTQSRLSKRNSTDSRPVSVTYRFGSVGQDTQLCLWDLTEDILFPHQPLSRARTHTNVMNATSPPAGSNGNSVTTPGNSVPPPLPRSNSLPHAAVSNAGSKSSVMDGAIASGVSKFATLSLHDRKERHHEKDHKRNHSMGHISSKSSDKLNLVTKTKTDSAKTLGTPLCPRMEDVPLLEPLICKKVAHGRLTVLIFLEDCIVTACQEGFICTWGRPGKVVSFNP
;
A
#
# COMPACT_ATOMS: atom_id res chain seq x y z
N MET A 1 23.84 4.52 47.36
CA MET A 1 22.65 5.13 46.71
C MET A 1 22.08 4.07 45.77
N ALA A 2 20.78 3.77 45.85
CA ALA A 2 20.13 2.99 44.81
C ALA A 2 19.78 3.93 43.66
N THR A 3 20.15 3.59 42.43
CA THR A 3 19.72 4.35 41.25
C THR A 3 18.33 3.90 40.87
N GLU A 4 17.31 4.74 41.06
CA GLU A 4 15.99 4.46 40.52
C GLU A 4 16.08 4.39 38.98
N GLY A 5 15.74 3.22 38.44
CA GLY A 5 15.68 3.01 37.00
C GLY A 5 14.47 3.74 36.43
N GLY A 6 14.66 5.01 36.02
CA GLY A 6 13.60 5.84 35.46
C GLY A 6 12.85 5.12 34.33
N GLY A 7 11.59 4.78 34.60
CA GLY A 7 10.75 3.99 33.69
C GLY A 7 10.45 4.75 32.41
N LYS A 8 11.20 4.44 31.33
CA LYS A 8 10.72 4.71 29.98
C LYS A 8 9.42 3.95 29.78
N GLU A 9 8.42 4.58 29.15
CA GLU A 9 7.24 3.87 28.68
C GLU A 9 7.66 2.64 27.87
N MET A 10 7.25 1.46 28.33
CA MET A 10 7.71 0.22 27.74
C MET A 10 7.03 0.07 26.37
N ASN A 11 7.81 0.19 25.30
CA ASN A 11 7.37 0.13 23.91
C ASN A 11 7.02 -1.31 23.50
N GLU A 12 6.02 -1.84 24.18
CA GLU A 12 5.65 -3.24 24.30
C GLU A 12 4.83 -3.72 23.10
N ILE A 13 5.18 -4.91 22.60
CA ILE A 13 4.47 -5.60 21.52
C ILE A 13 3.03 -5.89 21.96
N LYS A 14 2.06 -5.56 21.12
CA LYS A 14 0.64 -5.87 21.37
C LYS A 14 0.29 -7.22 20.77
N THR A 15 -0.12 -8.15 21.62
CA THR A 15 -0.43 -9.56 21.31
C THR A 15 -1.88 -9.81 20.90
N GLN A 16 -2.70 -8.75 20.83
CA GLN A 16 -4.10 -8.79 20.39
C GLN A 16 -4.56 -7.41 19.93
N PHE A 17 -5.59 -7.37 19.08
CA PHE A 17 -6.25 -6.15 18.63
C PHE A 17 -7.72 -6.43 18.27
N THR A 18 -8.55 -5.38 18.27
CA THR A 18 -9.98 -5.48 17.99
C THR A 18 -10.33 -4.65 16.76
N THR A 19 -11.15 -5.22 15.87
CA THR A 19 -11.78 -4.55 14.73
C THR A 19 -13.30 -4.80 14.77
N ARG A 20 -14.06 -4.40 13.74
CA ARG A 20 -15.51 -4.57 13.68
C ARG A 20 -15.96 -6.04 13.78
N GLU A 21 -15.11 -6.96 13.33
CA GLU A 21 -15.34 -8.41 13.31
C GLU A 21 -15.10 -9.06 14.69
N GLY A 22 -14.44 -8.36 15.60
CA GLY A 22 -14.14 -8.83 16.96
C GLY A 22 -12.65 -8.80 17.31
N LEU A 23 -12.26 -9.65 18.25
CA LEU A 23 -10.90 -9.73 18.79
C LEU A 23 -10.01 -10.70 17.99
N TYR A 24 -8.94 -10.18 17.40
CA TYR A 24 -7.82 -10.94 16.85
C TYR A 24 -6.77 -11.17 17.95
N LYS A 25 -6.23 -12.39 18.05
CA LYS A 25 -5.28 -12.76 19.12
C LYS A 25 -4.08 -13.55 18.58
N GLN A 26 -2.88 -13.16 19.00
CA GLN A 26 -1.64 -13.87 18.69
C GLN A 26 -1.63 -15.23 19.40
N LEU A 27 -1.42 -16.29 18.62
CA LEU A 27 -1.39 -17.67 19.11
C LEU A 27 0.07 -18.10 19.33
N GLN A 28 0.58 -17.89 20.54
CA GLN A 28 1.98 -18.19 20.90
C GLN A 28 2.37 -19.67 20.71
N HIS A 29 1.40 -20.60 20.80
CA HIS A 29 1.60 -22.02 20.51
C HIS A 29 1.67 -22.34 19.01
N SER A 30 1.30 -21.39 18.15
CA SER A 30 1.30 -21.49 16.68
C SER A 30 2.37 -20.59 16.05
N GLU A 31 3.42 -20.25 16.81
CA GLU A 31 4.59 -19.51 16.33
C GLU A 31 5.60 -20.45 15.66
N TYR A 32 6.11 -20.06 14.49
CA TYR A 32 7.22 -20.75 13.82
C TYR A 32 8.48 -19.89 13.85
N SER A 33 9.62 -20.51 14.14
CA SER A 33 10.93 -19.86 14.14
C SER A 33 12.04 -20.92 13.98
N ARG A 34 13.31 -20.52 14.08
CA ARG A 34 14.43 -21.48 14.09
C ARG A 34 14.28 -22.45 15.27
N PRO A 35 14.67 -23.74 15.17
CA PRO A 35 14.49 -24.72 16.24
C PRO A 35 15.13 -24.34 17.59
N ASN A 36 16.16 -23.50 17.60
CA ASN A 36 16.81 -22.99 18.81
C ASN A 36 16.11 -21.77 19.43
N ARG A 37 15.07 -21.20 18.78
CA ARG A 37 14.32 -19.99 19.15
C ARG A 37 15.16 -18.74 19.42
N VAL A 38 16.43 -18.71 19.00
CA VAL A 38 17.30 -17.55 19.16
C VAL A 38 16.95 -16.49 18.10
N PRO A 39 16.74 -15.20 18.47
CA PRO A 39 16.53 -14.12 17.50
C PRO A 39 17.65 -14.03 16.46
N PHE A 40 17.30 -13.84 15.19
CA PHE A 40 18.27 -13.71 14.09
C PHE A 40 18.85 -12.28 14.00
N ASN A 41 19.86 -12.00 14.83
CA ASN A 41 20.66 -10.78 14.72
C ASN A 41 21.33 -10.71 13.34
N SER A 42 20.95 -9.72 12.53
CA SER A 42 21.16 -9.79 11.09
C SER A 42 21.22 -8.42 10.38
N GLN A 43 21.92 -7.47 11.01
CA GLN A 43 22.37 -6.20 10.40
C GLN A 43 22.86 -6.43 8.95
N GLY A 44 22.17 -5.81 7.98
CA GLY A 44 22.51 -5.89 6.56
C GLY A 44 22.10 -7.18 5.81
N SER A 45 21.35 -8.09 6.42
CA SER A 45 20.93 -9.34 5.75
C SER A 45 19.69 -9.19 4.84
N ASN A 46 19.41 -10.22 4.04
CA ASN A 46 18.17 -10.33 3.26
C ASN A 46 16.94 -10.50 4.19
N PRO A 47 15.74 -10.08 3.75
CA PRO A 47 14.52 -10.25 4.54
C PRO A 47 14.19 -11.73 4.77
N VAL A 48 13.57 -11.99 5.92
CA VAL A 48 12.83 -13.23 6.17
C VAL A 48 11.57 -13.18 5.31
N ARG A 49 11.39 -14.15 4.41
CA ARG A 49 10.15 -14.34 3.64
C ARG A 49 9.52 -15.67 4.04
N VAL A 50 8.21 -15.75 3.85
CA VAL A 50 7.37 -16.92 4.09
C VAL A 50 6.60 -17.23 2.82
N SER A 51 6.30 -18.50 2.57
CA SER A 51 5.37 -18.94 1.53
C SER A 51 4.60 -20.15 2.00
N PHE A 52 3.31 -20.18 1.71
CA PHE A 52 2.45 -21.34 1.91
C PHE A 52 2.21 -22.06 0.59
N VAL A 53 2.02 -23.37 0.64
CA VAL A 53 1.44 -24.16 -0.45
C VAL A 53 0.52 -25.20 0.16
N ASN A 54 -0.73 -25.24 -0.30
CA ASN A 54 -1.62 -26.35 0.00
C ASN A 54 -1.31 -27.50 -0.97
N LEU A 55 -1.06 -28.69 -0.43
CA LEU A 55 -1.10 -29.92 -1.20
C LEU A 55 -2.50 -30.51 -1.06
N ASN A 56 -3.12 -30.93 -2.16
CA ASN A 56 -4.45 -31.57 -2.18
C ASN A 56 -4.40 -32.98 -1.54
N ASP A 57 -4.11 -33.03 -0.25
CA ASP A 57 -3.91 -34.21 0.57
C ASP A 57 -5.24 -34.63 1.22
N GLN A 58 -5.61 -35.89 1.01
CA GLN A 58 -6.83 -36.49 1.57
C GLN A 58 -6.79 -36.58 3.11
N SER A 59 -5.64 -36.34 3.74
CA SER A 59 -5.49 -36.25 5.21
C SER A 59 -6.10 -34.99 5.84
N GLY A 60 -6.53 -34.00 5.04
CA GLY A 60 -6.98 -32.69 5.50
C GLY A 60 -5.86 -31.76 6.01
N ASN A 61 -4.67 -32.30 6.30
CA ASN A 61 -3.49 -31.53 6.66
C ASN A 61 -2.68 -31.19 5.40
N GLY A 62 -3.28 -30.46 4.46
CA GLY A 62 -2.69 -30.14 3.15
C GLY A 62 -1.58 -29.09 3.19
N ASP A 63 -1.64 -28.12 4.11
CA ASP A 63 -0.77 -26.94 4.09
C ASP A 63 0.69 -27.21 4.45
N ARG A 64 1.60 -26.56 3.73
CA ARG A 64 3.05 -26.61 3.97
C ARG A 64 3.60 -25.19 4.06
N LEU A 65 4.37 -24.93 5.11
CA LEU A 65 5.07 -23.67 5.36
C LEU A 65 6.52 -23.74 4.84
N CYS A 66 6.94 -22.73 4.09
CA CYS A 66 8.34 -22.51 3.69
C CYS A 66 8.80 -21.15 4.21
N PHE A 67 10.01 -21.07 4.79
CA PHE A 67 10.59 -19.79 5.20
C PHE A 67 12.13 -19.78 5.17
N ASN A 68 12.73 -18.59 5.06
CA ASN A 68 14.19 -18.41 5.07
C ASN A 68 14.66 -17.58 6.28
N VAL A 69 15.81 -17.94 6.86
CA VAL A 69 16.50 -17.16 7.89
C VAL A 69 17.98 -17.05 7.54
N GLY A 70 18.41 -15.88 7.07
CA GLY A 70 19.81 -15.64 6.67
C GLY A 70 20.24 -16.46 5.45
N ARG A 71 20.97 -17.56 5.69
CA ARG A 71 21.38 -18.54 4.66
C ARG A 71 20.60 -19.87 4.74
N GLU A 72 19.78 -20.04 5.76
CA GLU A 72 19.00 -21.25 6.01
C GLU A 72 17.66 -21.14 5.27
N LEU A 73 17.27 -22.20 4.55
CA LEU A 73 15.93 -22.37 4.00
C LEU A 73 15.28 -23.54 4.75
N TYR A 74 14.20 -23.26 5.47
CA TYR A 74 13.42 -24.26 6.19
C TYR A 74 12.37 -24.82 5.23
N PHE A 75 12.76 -25.86 4.51
CA PHE A 75 11.93 -26.66 3.61
C PHE A 75 12.43 -28.11 3.63
N TYR A 76 11.53 -29.10 3.71
CA TYR A 76 11.95 -30.49 3.83
C TYR A 76 12.47 -31.05 2.49
N ILE A 77 13.69 -31.60 2.52
CA ILE A 77 14.42 -32.27 1.43
C ILE A 77 14.72 -31.36 0.21
N TYR A 78 15.67 -30.44 0.38
CA TYR A 78 16.33 -29.68 -0.70
C TYR A 78 17.57 -30.44 -1.24
N LYS A 79 17.49 -31.06 -2.43
CA LYS A 79 18.59 -31.84 -3.04
C LYS A 79 19.46 -31.03 -4.03
N GLY A 80 20.20 -30.04 -3.51
CA GLY A 80 21.45 -29.53 -4.10
C GLY A 80 21.38 -28.78 -5.45
N VAL A 81 21.57 -27.45 -5.43
CA VAL A 81 21.53 -26.60 -6.63
C VAL A 81 22.92 -26.33 -7.22
N ARG A 82 23.07 -26.55 -8.53
CA ARG A 82 24.28 -26.18 -9.29
C ARG A 82 24.28 -24.66 -9.54
N LYS A 83 25.18 -23.91 -8.90
CA LYS A 83 25.25 -22.45 -9.01
C LYS A 83 25.50 -21.98 -10.46
N ARG A 84 24.47 -21.45 -11.10
CA ARG A 84 24.52 -20.73 -12.39
C ARG A 84 24.24 -19.24 -12.14
N LEU A 85 24.88 -18.35 -12.89
CA LEU A 85 24.85 -16.90 -12.65
C LEU A 85 24.42 -16.17 -13.92
N ILE A 86 23.12 -15.90 -14.05
CA ILE A 86 22.51 -15.22 -15.22
C ILE A 86 22.49 -13.70 -15.00
N ASP A 87 22.09 -13.26 -13.80
CA ASP A 87 22.33 -11.91 -13.30
C ASP A 87 23.25 -11.99 -12.07
N LYS A 88 23.99 -10.90 -11.79
CA LYS A 88 24.83 -10.75 -10.59
C LYS A 88 24.11 -10.07 -9.43
N ALA A 89 23.04 -9.32 -9.73
CA ALA A 89 22.21 -8.69 -8.71
C ALA A 89 21.39 -9.73 -7.93
N ARG A 90 21.07 -9.42 -6.66
CA ARG A 90 20.24 -10.30 -5.84
C ARG A 90 18.84 -10.41 -6.44
N VAL A 91 18.25 -11.61 -6.32
CA VAL A 91 16.82 -11.82 -6.56
C VAL A 91 16.01 -11.03 -5.54
N THR A 92 14.91 -10.42 -5.97
CA THR A 92 14.00 -9.61 -5.15
C THR A 92 12.62 -10.23 -5.00
N CYS A 93 12.07 -10.79 -6.09
CA CYS A 93 10.82 -11.56 -6.10
C CYS A 93 10.93 -12.78 -7.03
N VAL A 94 10.22 -13.86 -6.70
CA VAL A 94 10.01 -15.06 -7.54
C VAL A 94 8.55 -15.47 -7.44
N LYS A 95 7.91 -15.78 -8.56
CA LYS A 95 6.57 -16.36 -8.64
C LYS A 95 6.49 -17.35 -9.80
N TRP A 96 5.67 -18.37 -9.67
CA TRP A 96 5.14 -19.10 -10.84
C TRP A 96 4.28 -18.15 -11.69
N VAL A 97 4.21 -18.40 -12.99
CA VAL A 97 3.19 -17.77 -13.84
C VAL A 97 1.84 -18.41 -13.50
N PRO A 98 0.77 -17.64 -13.25
CA PRO A 98 -0.55 -18.19 -12.96
C PRO A 98 -1.00 -19.19 -14.03
N GLY A 99 -1.58 -20.31 -13.59
CA GLY A 99 -1.99 -21.40 -14.48
C GLY A 99 -0.85 -22.21 -15.12
N SER A 100 0.43 -21.93 -14.85
CA SER A 100 1.56 -22.66 -15.44
C SER A 100 2.30 -23.55 -14.44
N GLU A 101 2.40 -24.84 -14.77
CA GLU A 101 3.18 -25.82 -14.01
C GLU A 101 4.70 -25.71 -14.26
N SER A 102 5.11 -25.08 -15.37
CA SER A 102 6.51 -25.07 -15.81
C SER A 102 7.13 -23.67 -15.94
N LEU A 103 6.35 -22.59 -16.01
CA LEU A 103 6.88 -21.23 -16.18
C LEU A 103 6.96 -20.47 -14.85
N PHE A 104 8.11 -19.85 -14.57
CA PHE A 104 8.28 -18.97 -13.42
C PHE A 104 9.08 -17.71 -13.77
N LEU A 105 8.71 -16.59 -13.13
CA LEU A 105 9.29 -15.27 -13.31
C LEU A 105 10.17 -14.93 -12.10
N VAL A 106 11.38 -14.40 -12.37
CA VAL A 106 12.37 -14.00 -11.35
C VAL A 106 12.75 -12.55 -11.56
N ALA A 107 12.58 -11.72 -10.54
CA ALA A 107 13.02 -10.32 -10.53
C ALA A 107 14.33 -10.14 -9.76
N HIS A 108 15.12 -9.14 -10.18
CA HIS A 108 16.41 -8.82 -9.56
C HIS A 108 16.54 -7.32 -9.24
N SER A 109 17.40 -7.01 -8.27
CA SER A 109 17.75 -5.63 -7.87
C SER A 109 18.61 -4.87 -8.92
N SER A 110 18.64 -5.34 -10.16
CA SER A 110 19.25 -4.73 -11.34
C SER A 110 18.21 -4.06 -12.27
N GLY A 111 16.93 -4.07 -11.91
CA GLY A 111 15.83 -3.60 -12.76
C GLY A 111 15.45 -4.58 -13.87
N ASN A 112 15.83 -5.87 -13.72
CA ASN A 112 15.56 -6.90 -14.71
C ASN A 112 14.70 -8.01 -14.11
N MET A 113 13.77 -8.53 -14.91
CA MET A 113 13.10 -9.81 -14.69
C MET A 113 13.50 -10.81 -15.79
N TYR A 114 13.43 -12.10 -15.48
CA TYR A 114 13.74 -13.19 -16.40
C TYR A 114 12.68 -14.28 -16.27
N LEU A 115 12.12 -14.74 -17.40
CA LEU A 115 11.21 -15.88 -17.43
C LEU A 115 12.02 -17.17 -17.64
N TYR A 116 11.67 -18.20 -16.89
CA TYR A 116 12.28 -19.53 -16.96
C TYR A 116 11.21 -20.59 -17.23
N ASN A 117 11.60 -21.67 -17.92
CA ASN A 117 10.86 -22.92 -17.92
C ASN A 117 11.62 -23.99 -17.11
N VAL A 118 10.98 -24.73 -16.20
CA VAL A 118 11.62 -25.75 -15.35
C VAL A 118 12.40 -26.80 -16.16
N GLU A 119 11.85 -27.25 -17.29
CA GLU A 119 12.43 -28.29 -18.14
C GLU A 119 13.64 -27.78 -18.96
N HIS A 120 13.84 -26.46 -19.05
CA HIS A 120 14.90 -25.87 -19.85
C HIS A 120 16.20 -25.69 -19.05
N THR A 121 17.32 -26.18 -19.60
CA THR A 121 18.63 -25.99 -18.98
C THR A 121 19.19 -24.59 -19.21
N CYS A 122 19.82 -24.01 -18.19
CA CYS A 122 20.56 -22.75 -18.33
C CYS A 122 21.87 -22.94 -19.12
N GLY A 123 22.23 -21.94 -19.92
CA GLY A 123 23.48 -21.93 -20.68
C GLY A 123 24.76 -22.06 -19.82
N THR A 124 25.85 -22.50 -20.46
CA THR A 124 27.21 -22.49 -19.88
C THR A 124 27.87 -21.12 -19.98
N THR A 125 27.53 -20.35 -21.02
CA THR A 125 27.93 -18.96 -21.27
C THR A 125 26.76 -18.00 -21.00
N ALA A 126 27.03 -16.69 -20.99
CA ALA A 126 25.97 -15.69 -20.91
C ALA A 126 25.04 -15.79 -22.15
N PRO A 127 23.71 -15.74 -21.96
CA PRO A 127 22.74 -15.73 -23.06
C PRO A 127 22.91 -14.48 -23.93
N HIS A 128 22.74 -14.65 -25.24
CA HIS A 128 22.70 -13.54 -26.19
C HIS A 128 21.26 -13.13 -26.41
N TYR A 129 20.98 -11.83 -26.35
CA TYR A 129 19.62 -11.29 -26.41
C TYR A 129 19.35 -10.57 -27.73
N GLN A 130 18.12 -10.66 -28.22
CA GLN A 130 17.60 -9.80 -29.28
C GLN A 130 16.32 -9.12 -28.79
N LEU A 131 16.14 -7.84 -29.15
CA LEU A 131 14.98 -7.06 -28.75
C LEU A 131 13.70 -7.70 -29.31
N LEU A 132 12.67 -7.81 -28.45
CA LEU A 132 11.34 -8.30 -28.79
C LEU A 132 10.33 -7.15 -28.78
N LYS A 133 10.36 -6.31 -27.73
CA LYS A 133 9.46 -5.15 -27.59
C LYS A 133 10.15 -4.05 -26.79
N GLN A 134 9.86 -2.79 -27.12
CA GLN A 134 10.40 -1.59 -26.48
C GLN A 134 9.26 -0.62 -26.24
N GLY A 135 9.21 0.00 -25.07
CA GLY A 135 8.27 1.08 -24.76
C GLY A 135 8.85 2.06 -23.77
N GLU A 136 7.99 2.91 -23.20
CA GLU A 136 8.40 3.93 -22.23
C GLU A 136 8.90 3.28 -20.93
N SER A 137 10.17 3.51 -20.60
CA SER A 137 10.83 2.93 -19.42
C SER A 137 10.81 1.39 -19.33
N PHE A 138 10.62 0.65 -20.42
CA PHE A 138 10.76 -0.81 -20.42
C PHE A 138 11.26 -1.39 -21.75
N ALA A 139 11.94 -2.53 -21.69
CA ALA A 139 12.46 -3.23 -22.87
C ALA A 139 12.52 -4.75 -22.65
N VAL A 140 11.83 -5.52 -23.50
CA VAL A 140 11.78 -6.98 -23.46
C VAL A 140 12.60 -7.58 -24.59
N HIS A 141 13.41 -8.58 -24.26
CA HIS A 141 14.32 -9.26 -25.16
C HIS A 141 14.14 -10.77 -25.05
N THR A 142 14.21 -11.49 -26.17
CA THR A 142 14.21 -12.96 -26.21
C THR A 142 15.63 -13.51 -26.34
N CYS A 143 15.89 -14.71 -25.79
CA CYS A 143 17.19 -15.35 -25.86
C CYS A 143 17.44 -15.98 -27.25
N LYS A 144 18.44 -15.47 -27.98
CA LYS A 144 18.83 -15.93 -29.31
C LYS A 144 19.63 -17.24 -29.23
N SER A 145 18.92 -18.37 -29.27
CA SER A 145 19.48 -19.72 -29.15
C SER A 145 19.01 -20.65 -30.28
N LYS A 146 19.85 -21.62 -30.68
CA LYS A 146 19.47 -22.73 -31.59
C LYS A 146 18.86 -23.93 -30.84
N SER A 147 18.62 -23.82 -29.53
CA SER A 147 18.07 -24.89 -28.68
C SER A 147 17.26 -24.30 -27.52
N THR A 148 16.25 -25.02 -27.07
CA THR A 148 15.43 -24.67 -25.89
C THR A 148 16.30 -24.57 -24.64
N ARG A 149 16.43 -23.35 -24.10
CA ARG A 149 17.32 -23.01 -22.97
C ARG A 149 16.74 -21.87 -22.15
N ASN A 150 17.21 -21.77 -20.91
CA ASN A 150 16.92 -20.67 -20.01
C ASN A 150 18.02 -19.59 -20.02
N PRO A 151 17.66 -18.31 -19.80
CA PRO A 151 16.30 -17.78 -19.63
C PRO A 151 15.58 -17.65 -20.99
N LEU A 152 14.24 -17.69 -20.99
CA LEU A 152 13.42 -17.52 -22.19
C LEU A 152 13.46 -16.07 -22.69
N LEU A 153 13.18 -15.13 -21.78
CA LEU A 153 13.19 -13.69 -22.01
C LEU A 153 13.89 -12.95 -20.87
N LYS A 154 14.32 -11.72 -21.18
CA LYS A 154 14.75 -10.70 -20.24
C LYS A 154 13.85 -9.48 -20.39
N TRP A 155 13.20 -9.06 -19.30
CA TRP A 155 12.38 -7.85 -19.22
C TRP A 155 13.12 -6.80 -18.39
N THR A 156 13.56 -5.71 -19.01
CA THR A 156 14.14 -4.55 -18.30
C THR A 156 13.00 -3.58 -17.96
N VAL A 157 12.92 -3.11 -16.72
CA VAL A 157 11.84 -2.25 -16.22
C VAL A 157 12.41 -1.11 -15.36
N GLY A 158 12.16 0.13 -15.76
CA GLY A 158 12.49 1.33 -15.02
C GLY A 158 13.98 1.63 -14.88
N GLU A 159 14.31 2.49 -13.91
CA GLU A 159 15.67 2.63 -13.38
C GLU A 159 15.76 2.08 -11.94
N GLY A 160 16.95 1.61 -11.56
CA GLY A 160 17.24 1.08 -10.23
C GLY A 160 16.83 -0.39 -10.03
N ALA A 161 16.48 -0.76 -8.80
CA ALA A 161 16.02 -2.10 -8.47
C ALA A 161 14.53 -2.27 -8.79
N LEU A 162 14.13 -3.45 -9.29
CA LEU A 162 12.73 -3.87 -9.23
C LEU A 162 12.53 -4.58 -7.87
N ASN A 163 11.71 -4.00 -7.01
CA ASN A 163 11.63 -4.38 -5.61
C ASN A 163 10.63 -5.52 -5.39
N GLU A 164 9.47 -5.46 -6.04
CA GLU A 164 8.46 -6.52 -6.01
C GLU A 164 7.61 -6.50 -7.29
N PHE A 165 6.99 -7.63 -7.60
CA PHE A 165 5.96 -7.74 -8.62
C PHE A 165 4.83 -8.67 -8.17
N ALA A 166 3.62 -8.43 -8.67
CA ALA A 166 2.44 -9.25 -8.44
C ALA A 166 1.61 -9.40 -9.73
N PHE A 167 1.26 -10.62 -10.08
CA PHE A 167 0.24 -10.90 -11.10
C PHE A 167 -1.15 -10.49 -10.58
N SER A 168 -2.04 -10.10 -11.49
CA SER A 168 -3.48 -9.94 -11.20
C SER A 168 -4.12 -11.28 -10.83
N PRO A 169 -5.31 -11.29 -10.18
CA PRO A 169 -6.02 -12.52 -9.84
C PRO A 169 -6.38 -13.39 -11.06
N ASP A 170 -6.65 -12.75 -12.21
CA ASP A 170 -6.91 -13.44 -13.49
C ASP A 170 -5.63 -13.82 -14.27
N GLY A 171 -4.45 -13.49 -13.74
CA GLY A 171 -3.14 -13.78 -14.32
C GLY A 171 -2.70 -12.94 -15.52
N LYS A 172 -3.60 -12.18 -16.15
CA LYS A 172 -3.34 -11.48 -17.43
C LYS A 172 -2.46 -10.23 -17.28
N PHE A 173 -2.41 -9.64 -16.09
CA PHE A 173 -1.67 -8.40 -15.84
C PHE A 173 -0.58 -8.59 -14.79
N LEU A 174 0.48 -7.80 -14.90
CA LEU A 174 1.66 -7.84 -14.05
C LEU A 174 1.97 -6.44 -13.52
N ALA A 175 1.75 -6.24 -12.22
CA ALA A 175 2.11 -5.02 -11.51
C ALA A 175 3.54 -5.11 -10.98
N CYS A 176 4.38 -4.12 -11.33
CA CYS A 176 5.78 -4.05 -10.95
C CYS A 176 6.06 -2.74 -10.21
N VAL A 177 6.79 -2.81 -9.08
CA VAL A 177 7.26 -1.62 -8.33
C VAL A 177 8.78 -1.53 -8.27
N SER A 178 9.31 -0.33 -8.51
CA SER A 178 10.74 -0.09 -8.65
C SER A 178 11.27 1.09 -7.84
N GLN A 179 12.60 1.10 -7.68
CA GLN A 179 13.36 2.08 -6.87
C GLN A 179 13.32 3.51 -7.43
N ASP A 180 12.99 3.67 -8.72
CA ASP A 180 12.65 4.97 -9.33
C ASP A 180 11.31 5.56 -8.83
N GLY A 181 10.57 4.83 -8.00
CA GLY A 181 9.32 5.25 -7.39
C GLY A 181 8.10 5.05 -8.28
N PHE A 182 8.22 4.33 -9.39
CA PHE A 182 7.09 4.01 -10.26
C PHE A 182 6.46 2.66 -9.93
N LEU A 183 5.13 2.63 -9.94
CA LEU A 183 4.33 1.47 -10.26
C LEU A 183 4.18 1.43 -11.79
N ARG A 184 4.38 0.27 -12.39
CA ARG A 184 4.13 0.01 -13.81
C ARG A 184 3.30 -1.26 -13.94
N VAL A 185 2.15 -1.17 -14.59
CA VAL A 185 1.23 -2.30 -14.81
C VAL A 185 1.31 -2.69 -16.27
N PHE A 186 1.60 -3.96 -16.53
CA PHE A 186 1.72 -4.50 -17.88
C PHE A 186 0.63 -5.53 -18.17
N ASN A 187 0.14 -5.60 -19.41
CA ASN A 187 -0.44 -6.83 -19.94
C ASN A 187 0.70 -7.83 -20.13
N PHE A 188 0.58 -9.02 -19.55
CA PHE A 188 1.66 -10.00 -19.52
C PHE A 188 1.88 -10.69 -20.88
N ASP A 189 0.80 -11.00 -21.60
CA ASP A 189 0.84 -11.74 -22.86
C ASP A 189 1.13 -10.85 -24.07
N SER A 190 0.52 -9.65 -24.13
CA SER A 190 0.82 -8.68 -25.20
C SER A 190 2.13 -7.93 -24.97
N VAL A 191 2.68 -7.98 -23.75
CA VAL A 191 3.93 -7.33 -23.33
C VAL A 191 3.87 -5.81 -23.52
N GLU A 192 2.78 -5.21 -23.02
CA GLU A 192 2.45 -3.78 -23.17
C GLU A 192 2.19 -3.11 -21.83
N LEU A 193 2.46 -1.82 -21.76
CA LEU A 193 2.26 -1.00 -20.56
C LEU A 193 0.81 -0.50 -20.54
N HIS A 194 0.01 -0.99 -19.59
CA HIS A 194 -1.38 -0.59 -19.37
C HIS A 194 -1.49 0.75 -18.63
N GLY A 195 -0.66 0.95 -17.60
CA GLY A 195 -0.70 2.16 -16.77
C GLY A 195 0.53 2.35 -15.90
N THR A 196 0.71 3.57 -15.41
CA THR A 196 1.77 3.92 -14.46
C THR A 196 1.27 4.86 -13.37
N MET A 197 1.98 4.86 -12.25
CA MET A 197 1.78 5.79 -11.13
C MET A 197 3.14 6.07 -10.51
N LYS A 198 3.37 7.31 -10.06
CA LYS A 198 4.61 7.72 -9.37
C LYS A 198 4.30 7.98 -7.88
N SER A 199 5.13 7.44 -6.98
CA SER A 199 5.06 7.71 -5.53
C SER A 199 5.27 9.19 -5.22
N TYR A 200 4.79 9.63 -4.06
CA TYR A 200 4.91 11.04 -3.64
C TYR A 200 6.39 11.40 -3.40
N PHE A 201 7.13 10.49 -2.78
CA PHE A 201 8.59 10.54 -2.69
C PHE A 201 9.21 9.13 -2.73
N GLY A 202 10.54 9.04 -2.89
CA GLY A 202 11.31 7.79 -2.79
C GLY A 202 10.94 6.70 -3.81
N GLY A 203 11.42 5.48 -3.55
CA GLY A 203 11.07 4.26 -4.27
C GLY A 203 9.75 3.62 -3.79
N LEU A 204 9.18 2.74 -4.61
CA LEU A 204 8.12 1.82 -4.20
C LEU A 204 8.72 0.44 -3.89
N LEU A 205 8.25 -0.18 -2.81
CA LEU A 205 8.90 -1.33 -2.18
C LEU A 205 8.07 -2.62 -2.27
N CYS A 206 6.75 -2.52 -2.20
CA CYS A 206 5.83 -3.66 -2.21
C CYS A 206 4.53 -3.34 -2.96
N VAL A 207 3.85 -4.38 -3.48
CA VAL A 207 2.65 -4.25 -4.31
C VAL A 207 1.70 -5.45 -4.18
N CYS A 208 0.39 -5.20 -4.15
CA CYS A 208 -0.65 -6.23 -4.21
C CYS A 208 -1.89 -5.75 -4.99
N TRP A 209 -2.67 -6.71 -5.50
CA TRP A 209 -3.96 -6.48 -6.16
C TRP A 209 -5.11 -6.76 -5.19
N SER A 210 -6.26 -6.12 -5.41
CA SER A 210 -7.53 -6.53 -4.80
C SER A 210 -7.95 -7.93 -5.29
N PRO A 211 -8.78 -8.68 -4.53
CA PRO A 211 -9.18 -10.05 -4.91
C PRO A 211 -9.89 -10.14 -6.27
N ASP A 212 -10.52 -9.04 -6.70
CA ASP A 212 -11.26 -8.90 -7.95
C ASP A 212 -10.48 -8.16 -9.05
N GLY A 213 -9.20 -7.82 -8.81
CA GLY A 213 -8.31 -7.15 -9.76
C GLY A 213 -8.62 -5.67 -10.05
N LYS A 214 -9.68 -5.06 -9.49
CA LYS A 214 -10.06 -3.67 -9.78
C LYS A 214 -9.11 -2.62 -9.21
N TYR A 215 -8.35 -2.95 -8.16
CA TYR A 215 -7.48 -2.02 -7.46
C TYR A 215 -6.08 -2.59 -7.19
N ILE A 216 -5.09 -1.71 -7.12
CA ILE A 216 -3.72 -2.02 -6.72
C ILE A 216 -3.38 -1.18 -5.49
N VAL A 217 -2.75 -1.79 -4.49
CA VAL A 217 -2.14 -1.08 -3.35
C VAL A 217 -0.62 -1.22 -3.46
N THR A 218 0.08 -0.12 -3.21
CA THR A 218 1.55 -0.08 -3.13
C THR A 218 2.02 0.52 -1.80
N GLY A 219 3.17 0.08 -1.30
CA GLY A 219 3.84 0.67 -0.14
C GLY A 219 5.22 1.24 -0.52
N GLY A 220 5.58 2.41 0.02
CA GLY A 220 6.76 3.19 -0.39
C GLY A 220 7.79 3.53 0.68
N GLU A 221 8.86 4.18 0.22
CA GLU A 221 9.88 4.85 1.06
C GLU A 221 9.41 6.22 1.61
N ASP A 222 8.21 6.66 1.22
CA ASP A 222 7.53 7.87 1.72
C ASP A 222 6.60 7.59 2.92
N ASP A 223 6.71 6.40 3.53
CA ASP A 223 5.91 5.88 4.66
C ASP A 223 4.40 5.74 4.38
N LEU A 224 3.99 5.88 3.11
CA LEU A 224 2.59 5.81 2.68
C LEU A 224 2.23 4.43 2.11
N VAL A 225 0.95 4.09 2.26
CA VAL A 225 0.26 3.22 1.29
C VAL A 225 -0.42 4.09 0.24
N THR A 226 -0.39 3.69 -1.03
CA THR A 226 -1.11 4.38 -2.11
C THR A 226 -2.02 3.39 -2.83
N VAL A 227 -3.26 3.80 -3.08
CA VAL A 227 -4.32 3.00 -3.72
C VAL A 227 -4.58 3.54 -5.12
N TRP A 228 -4.57 2.66 -6.11
CA TRP A 228 -4.66 2.98 -7.53
C TRP A 228 -5.76 2.15 -8.20
N SER A 229 -6.62 2.80 -8.97
CA SER A 229 -7.72 2.18 -9.74
C SER A 229 -7.18 1.64 -11.05
N PHE A 230 -7.36 0.34 -11.31
CA PHE A 230 -6.88 -0.32 -12.53
C PHE A 230 -7.64 0.11 -13.79
N VAL A 231 -8.93 0.41 -13.64
CA VAL A 231 -9.82 0.82 -14.75
C VAL A 231 -9.63 2.31 -15.08
N ASP A 232 -9.52 3.17 -14.06
CA ASP A 232 -9.34 4.61 -14.26
C ASP A 232 -7.87 5.02 -14.50
N CYS A 233 -6.92 4.10 -14.30
CA CYS A 233 -5.47 4.32 -14.29
C CYS A 233 -4.97 5.46 -13.37
N ARG A 234 -5.67 5.75 -12.26
CA ARG A 234 -5.40 6.90 -11.36
C ARG A 234 -5.26 6.51 -9.88
N VAL A 235 -4.55 7.33 -9.12
CA VAL A 235 -4.59 7.29 -7.64
C VAL A 235 -5.98 7.66 -7.16
N ILE A 236 -6.54 6.87 -6.25
CA ILE A 236 -7.85 7.13 -5.63
C ILE A 236 -7.77 7.46 -4.14
N ALA A 237 -6.71 7.02 -3.46
CA ALA A 237 -6.46 7.35 -2.05
C ALA A 237 -4.99 7.14 -1.67
N ARG A 238 -4.55 7.75 -0.56
CA ARG A 238 -3.30 7.42 0.13
C ARG A 238 -3.58 7.19 1.61
N GLY A 239 -2.86 6.30 2.28
CA GLY A 239 -2.97 6.09 3.73
C GLY A 239 -1.70 6.48 4.46
N HIS A 240 -1.85 7.22 5.56
CA HIS A 240 -0.76 7.62 6.44
C HIS A 240 -0.94 7.02 7.83
N GLY A 241 0.14 6.54 8.45
CA GLY A 241 0.07 5.87 9.77
C GLY A 241 1.26 4.97 10.11
N HIS A 242 2.06 4.57 9.12
CA HIS A 242 3.41 4.08 9.35
C HIS A 242 4.37 5.22 9.71
N LYS A 243 5.47 4.85 10.38
CA LYS A 243 6.54 5.78 10.85
C LYS A 243 7.92 5.43 10.25
N SER A 244 7.93 4.53 9.27
CA SER A 244 9.07 4.12 8.46
C SER A 244 8.56 3.22 7.31
N TRP A 245 9.42 2.96 6.33
CA TRP A 245 9.04 2.45 5.01
C TRP A 245 8.14 1.21 5.04
N VAL A 246 7.11 1.21 4.18
CA VAL A 246 6.15 0.12 4.09
C VAL A 246 6.79 -1.08 3.37
N SER A 247 6.80 -2.23 4.04
CA SER A 247 7.60 -3.40 3.65
C SER A 247 6.81 -4.53 3.00
N VAL A 248 5.53 -4.69 3.34
CA VAL A 248 4.57 -5.55 2.65
C VAL A 248 3.17 -4.90 2.71
N VAL A 249 2.40 -5.05 1.63
CA VAL A 249 0.97 -4.74 1.54
C VAL A 249 0.22 -5.98 1.05
N ALA A 250 -0.99 -6.23 1.55
CA ALA A 250 -1.82 -7.37 1.15
C ALA A 250 -3.31 -7.06 1.36
N PHE A 251 -4.19 -7.44 0.43
CA PHE A 251 -5.63 -7.45 0.65
C PHE A 251 -6.04 -8.65 1.51
N ASP A 252 -7.14 -8.51 2.25
CA ASP A 252 -7.77 -9.58 3.01
C ASP A 252 -9.05 -10.04 2.29
N PRO A 253 -9.01 -11.14 1.51
CA PRO A 253 -10.19 -11.61 0.79
C PRO A 253 -11.29 -12.12 1.74
N TYR A 254 -10.94 -12.51 2.97
CA TYR A 254 -11.88 -13.12 3.92
C TYR A 254 -12.70 -12.09 4.71
N THR A 255 -12.40 -10.79 4.58
CA THR A 255 -13.22 -9.69 5.12
C THR A 255 -13.44 -8.58 4.10
N THR A 256 -13.46 -8.93 2.82
CA THR A 256 -13.76 -8.03 1.69
C THR A 256 -15.15 -8.40 1.16
N SER A 257 -16.06 -7.43 1.07
CA SER A 257 -17.40 -7.63 0.49
C SER A 257 -17.55 -6.83 -0.79
N VAL A 258 -17.49 -7.55 -1.90
CA VAL A 258 -17.71 -7.07 -3.27
C VAL A 258 -18.88 -7.88 -3.84
N GLU A 259 -19.80 -7.25 -4.57
CA GLU A 259 -20.74 -8.04 -5.38
C GLU A 259 -19.95 -8.77 -6.47
N GLU A 260 -19.97 -10.11 -6.45
CA GLU A 260 -19.63 -10.92 -7.61
C GLU A 260 -20.69 -10.65 -8.69
N SER A 261 -20.47 -9.59 -9.48
CA SER A 261 -20.96 -9.57 -10.85
C SER A 261 -20.31 -10.75 -11.57
N ASP A 262 -21.13 -11.68 -12.09
CA ASP A 262 -20.67 -12.83 -12.87
C ASP A 262 -19.58 -12.41 -13.88
N PRO A 263 -18.55 -13.26 -14.13
CA PRO A 263 -17.51 -12.95 -15.09
C PRO A 263 -18.15 -12.64 -16.44
N MET A 264 -18.11 -11.37 -16.82
CA MET A 264 -18.80 -10.86 -18.00
C MET A 264 -18.25 -11.57 -19.24
N GLU A 265 -19.02 -12.53 -19.77
CA GLU A 265 -18.62 -13.31 -20.94
C GLU A 265 -18.38 -12.35 -22.11
N PHE A 266 -17.09 -12.12 -22.41
CA PHE A 266 -16.67 -11.21 -23.47
C PHE A 266 -16.82 -11.90 -24.84
N SER A 267 -18.05 -12.30 -25.16
CA SER A 267 -18.48 -12.77 -26.47
C SER A 267 -18.74 -11.57 -27.41
N GLY A 268 -17.80 -10.62 -27.45
CA GLY A 268 -17.79 -9.47 -28.34
C GLY A 268 -16.58 -9.55 -29.28
N SER A 269 -16.82 -9.42 -30.58
CA SER A 269 -15.78 -9.43 -31.61
C SER A 269 -14.94 -8.15 -31.61
N ASP A 270 -13.69 -8.24 -32.07
CA ASP A 270 -12.64 -7.20 -32.00
C ASP A 270 -13.01 -5.80 -32.57
N GLU A 271 -14.10 -5.67 -33.32
CA GLU A 271 -14.47 -4.43 -34.02
C GLU A 271 -15.10 -3.37 -33.09
N ASP A 272 -15.85 -3.76 -32.05
CA ASP A 272 -16.53 -2.81 -31.13
C ASP A 272 -15.56 -2.01 -30.24
N PHE A 273 -14.31 -2.48 -30.06
CA PHE A 273 -13.32 -1.81 -29.20
C PHE A 273 -12.73 -0.54 -29.85
N GLN A 274 -12.86 -0.39 -31.17
CA GLN A 274 -12.13 0.63 -31.92
C GLN A 274 -12.81 2.01 -31.90
N ASP A 275 -14.15 2.05 -31.72
CA ASP A 275 -14.95 3.28 -31.64
C ASP A 275 -14.77 4.03 -30.31
N LEU A 276 -14.37 3.34 -29.23
CA LEU A 276 -14.12 3.97 -27.92
C LEU A 276 -12.86 4.86 -27.88
N LEU A 277 -12.00 4.78 -28.90
CA LEU A 277 -10.68 5.44 -28.93
C LEU A 277 -10.65 6.77 -29.70
N HIS A 278 -11.79 7.23 -30.27
CA HIS A 278 -11.85 8.40 -31.15
C HIS A 278 -12.75 9.55 -30.64
N PHE A 279 -12.43 10.15 -29.49
CA PHE A 279 -12.99 11.45 -29.09
C PHE A 279 -11.95 12.47 -28.62
N GLY A 280 -11.35 13.18 -29.57
CA GLY A 280 -10.73 14.47 -29.33
C GLY A 280 -11.75 15.60 -29.52
N ARG A 281 -12.08 16.33 -28.43
CA ARG A 281 -12.96 17.52 -28.39
C ARG A 281 -14.31 17.41 -29.11
N ASP A 282 -15.39 17.28 -28.35
CA ASP A 282 -16.45 18.29 -28.48
C ASP A 282 -17.23 18.52 -27.17
N ARG A 283 -18.09 19.55 -27.14
CA ARG A 283 -18.70 20.11 -25.92
C ARG A 283 -20.23 20.27 -26.04
N ALA A 284 -20.99 19.26 -25.64
CA ALA A 284 -22.46 19.33 -25.59
C ALA A 284 -23.08 18.56 -24.41
N ASN A 285 -24.23 19.03 -23.94
CA ASN A 285 -25.03 18.35 -22.92
C ASN A 285 -25.88 17.23 -23.55
N SER A 286 -26.02 16.08 -22.88
CA SER A 286 -27.30 15.37 -22.88
C SER A 286 -27.48 14.53 -21.60
N THR A 287 -28.70 14.50 -21.07
CA THR A 287 -29.09 13.77 -19.86
C THR A 287 -30.35 12.95 -20.12
N GLN A 288 -30.19 11.70 -20.58
CA GLN A 288 -31.25 10.68 -20.69
C GLN A 288 -30.59 9.29 -20.58
N SER A 289 -30.63 8.63 -19.42
CA SER A 289 -31.75 7.79 -18.93
C SER A 289 -31.83 6.40 -19.59
N ARG A 290 -31.19 5.40 -18.95
CA ARG A 290 -31.53 3.97 -19.10
C ARG A 290 -31.90 3.37 -17.74
N LEU A 291 -32.99 3.87 -17.17
CA LEU A 291 -33.66 3.24 -16.03
C LEU A 291 -34.57 2.12 -16.54
N SER A 292 -34.17 0.86 -16.36
CA SER A 292 -35.03 -0.28 -16.68
C SER A 292 -34.86 -1.47 -15.72
N LYS A 293 -35.84 -1.61 -14.81
CA LYS A 293 -36.26 -2.86 -14.15
C LYS A 293 -35.20 -3.63 -13.33
N ARG A 294 -35.12 -3.33 -12.03
CA ARG A 294 -35.00 -4.37 -10.98
C ARG A 294 -36.19 -4.25 -10.03
N ASN A 295 -37.08 -5.24 -10.07
CA ASN A 295 -38.13 -5.45 -9.08
C ASN A 295 -37.89 -6.87 -8.51
N SER A 296 -37.17 -6.97 -7.39
CA SER A 296 -37.20 -8.16 -6.55
C SER A 296 -36.80 -7.83 -5.11
N THR A 297 -37.45 -8.55 -4.21
CA THR A 297 -37.34 -8.61 -2.75
C THR A 297 -36.01 -8.26 -2.08
N ASP A 298 -36.03 -7.18 -1.29
CA ASP A 298 -35.44 -7.06 0.07
C ASP A 298 -33.99 -7.52 0.32
N SER A 299 -33.09 -7.34 -0.65
CA SER A 299 -31.66 -7.19 -0.36
C SER A 299 -31.30 -5.70 -0.29
N ARG A 300 -30.89 -5.20 0.88
CA ARG A 300 -30.12 -3.94 0.92
C ARG A 300 -28.81 -4.19 0.15
N PRO A 301 -28.40 -3.32 -0.80
CA PRO A 301 -27.10 -3.47 -1.45
C PRO A 301 -26.01 -3.51 -0.38
N VAL A 302 -25.14 -4.52 -0.44
CA VAL A 302 -24.01 -4.62 0.47
C VAL A 302 -22.97 -3.62 -0.01
N SER A 303 -22.85 -2.50 0.72
CA SER A 303 -21.91 -1.42 0.41
C SER A 303 -20.52 -1.99 0.16
N VAL A 304 -19.98 -1.75 -1.05
CA VAL A 304 -18.73 -2.35 -1.49
C VAL A 304 -17.60 -1.93 -0.56
N THR A 305 -16.94 -2.90 0.06
CA THR A 305 -15.77 -2.62 0.90
C THR A 305 -14.68 -3.66 0.79
N TYR A 306 -13.45 -3.18 0.70
CA TYR A 306 -12.23 -3.99 0.67
C TYR A 306 -11.45 -3.73 1.95
N ARG A 307 -10.95 -4.80 2.56
CA ARG A 307 -9.92 -4.67 3.59
C ARG A 307 -8.54 -4.95 2.99
N PHE A 308 -7.56 -4.13 3.38
CA PHE A 308 -6.16 -4.45 3.19
C PHE A 308 -5.35 -4.15 4.45
N GLY A 309 -4.18 -4.77 4.54
CA GLY A 309 -3.21 -4.52 5.60
C GLY A 309 -1.85 -4.14 5.05
N SER A 310 -1.05 -3.51 5.89
CA SER A 310 0.34 -3.18 5.59
C SER A 310 1.22 -3.35 6.83
N VAL A 311 2.48 -3.71 6.61
CA VAL A 311 3.49 -3.83 7.67
C VAL A 311 4.75 -3.08 7.31
N GLY A 312 5.33 -2.35 8.27
CA GLY A 312 6.43 -1.42 8.03
C GLY A 312 7.76 -1.79 8.70
N GLN A 313 8.82 -1.07 8.31
CA GLN A 313 10.10 -1.12 9.03
C GLN A 313 10.02 -0.52 10.44
N ASP A 314 8.95 0.24 10.71
CA ASP A 314 8.55 0.76 12.01
C ASP A 314 8.05 -0.30 13.00
N THR A 315 8.00 -1.58 12.59
CA THR A 315 7.51 -2.74 13.38
C THR A 315 6.01 -2.74 13.66
N GLN A 316 5.25 -1.91 12.93
CA GLN A 316 3.80 -1.78 13.09
C GLN A 316 3.04 -2.57 12.02
N LEU A 317 1.90 -3.15 12.41
CA LEU A 317 0.83 -3.62 11.54
C LEU A 317 -0.24 -2.52 11.46
N CYS A 318 -0.65 -2.18 10.24
CA CYS A 318 -1.79 -1.34 9.94
C CYS A 318 -2.86 -2.16 9.20
N LEU A 319 -4.14 -1.91 9.52
CA LEU A 319 -5.29 -2.39 8.73
C LEU A 319 -6.11 -1.19 8.25
N TRP A 320 -6.64 -1.29 7.04
CA TRP A 320 -7.31 -0.22 6.31
C TRP A 320 -8.56 -0.76 5.62
N ASP A 321 -9.66 0.00 5.66
CA ASP A 321 -10.84 -0.28 4.85
C ASP A 321 -10.93 0.73 3.70
N LEU A 322 -11.39 0.26 2.55
CA LEU A 322 -11.84 1.08 1.43
C LEU A 322 -13.35 0.90 1.31
N THR A 323 -14.10 2.00 1.28
CA THR A 323 -15.57 2.03 1.27
C THR A 323 -16.09 2.91 0.12
N GLU A 324 -17.37 2.79 -0.22
CA GLU A 324 -17.97 3.45 -1.39
C GLU A 324 -17.80 4.98 -1.43
N ASP A 325 -17.69 5.64 -0.29
CA ASP A 325 -17.43 7.09 -0.20
C ASP A 325 -16.00 7.48 -0.63
N ILE A 326 -15.02 6.59 -0.42
CA ILE A 326 -13.63 6.73 -0.90
C ILE A 326 -13.54 6.34 -2.37
N LEU A 327 -14.18 5.24 -2.75
CA LEU A 327 -14.11 4.68 -4.11
C LEU A 327 -14.93 5.48 -5.13
N PHE A 328 -16.07 6.03 -4.69
CA PHE A 328 -17.06 6.69 -5.55
C PHE A 328 -17.55 8.03 -4.97
N PRO A 329 -16.65 9.01 -4.68
CA PRO A 329 -16.96 10.28 -4.00
C PRO A 329 -17.91 11.24 -4.74
N HIS A 330 -18.47 10.81 -5.88
CA HIS A 330 -19.44 11.55 -6.68
C HIS A 330 -20.79 10.84 -6.82
N GLN A 331 -20.97 9.66 -6.22
CA GLN A 331 -22.30 9.05 -6.13
C GLN A 331 -23.15 9.79 -5.09
N PRO A 332 -24.46 10.01 -5.35
CA PRO A 332 -25.35 10.62 -4.38
C PRO A 332 -25.59 9.66 -3.22
N LEU A 333 -25.00 9.94 -2.06
CA LEU A 333 -25.17 9.16 -0.84
C LEU A 333 -26.65 8.82 -0.61
N SER A 334 -26.96 7.52 -0.52
CA SER A 334 -28.31 7.00 -0.32
C SER A 334 -28.86 7.44 1.03
N ARG A 335 -29.51 8.62 1.07
CA ARG A 335 -30.13 9.16 2.29
C ARG A 335 -31.15 8.16 2.83
N ALA A 336 -30.81 7.56 3.97
CA ALA A 336 -31.74 6.76 4.74
C ALA A 336 -33.02 7.58 4.99
N ARG A 337 -34.13 7.11 4.41
CA ARG A 337 -35.38 7.87 4.35
C ARG A 337 -36.04 7.87 5.72
N THR A 338 -35.75 8.88 6.53
CA THR A 338 -36.48 9.12 7.78
C THR A 338 -37.95 9.36 7.46
N HIS A 339 -38.81 8.43 7.85
CA HIS A 339 -40.25 8.51 7.65
C HIS A 339 -40.87 9.52 8.62
N THR A 340 -40.68 10.81 8.36
CA THR A 340 -41.52 11.87 8.95
C THR A 340 -42.89 11.83 8.26
N ASN A 341 -43.90 11.30 8.96
CA ASN A 341 -45.28 11.30 8.49
C ASN A 341 -45.83 12.73 8.43
N VAL A 342 -45.68 13.37 7.26
CA VAL A 342 -46.38 14.62 6.94
C VAL A 342 -47.81 14.26 6.57
N MET A 343 -48.75 14.46 7.50
CA MET A 343 -50.18 14.40 7.18
C MET A 343 -50.56 15.61 6.32
N ASN A 344 -51.22 15.36 5.18
CA ASN A 344 -51.75 16.42 4.33
C ASN A 344 -52.83 17.22 5.08
N ALA A 345 -52.67 18.53 5.17
CA ALA A 345 -53.71 19.45 5.59
C ALA A 345 -54.31 20.15 4.36
N THR A 346 -55.44 19.66 3.87
CA THR A 346 -56.30 20.41 2.94
C THR A 346 -56.98 21.58 3.66
N SER A 347 -57.25 22.66 2.93
CA SER A 347 -57.84 23.88 3.48
C SER A 347 -59.32 23.72 3.88
N PRO A 348 -59.79 24.43 4.93
CA PRO A 348 -61.17 24.30 5.41
C PRO A 348 -62.16 25.25 4.72
N PRO A 349 -63.44 24.86 4.56
CA PRO A 349 -64.55 25.78 4.33
C PRO A 349 -65.08 26.37 5.64
N ALA A 350 -65.82 27.49 5.55
CA ALA A 350 -66.46 28.13 6.70
C ALA A 350 -67.87 27.56 7.01
N GLY A 351 -68.27 27.58 8.28
CA GLY A 351 -69.58 27.15 8.79
C GLY A 351 -69.78 27.61 10.25
N SER A 352 -71.02 27.63 10.76
CA SER A 352 -71.38 28.38 11.97
C SER A 352 -72.17 27.60 13.03
N ASN A 353 -72.25 28.20 14.23
CA ASN A 353 -73.18 27.95 15.35
C ASN A 353 -73.02 26.64 16.16
N GLY A 354 -73.05 26.76 17.50
CA GLY A 354 -73.11 25.62 18.44
C GLY A 354 -72.81 26.01 19.89
N ASN A 355 -73.82 25.96 20.77
CA ASN A 355 -73.74 26.45 22.15
C ASN A 355 -73.04 25.49 23.16
N SER A 356 -72.63 26.10 24.28
CA SER A 356 -72.75 25.62 25.68
C SER A 356 -71.77 24.62 26.34
N VAL A 357 -71.08 25.15 27.38
CA VAL A 357 -71.11 24.73 28.81
C VAL A 357 -70.01 23.79 29.39
N THR A 358 -69.63 24.15 30.64
CA THR A 358 -68.83 23.45 31.67
C THR A 358 -67.28 23.42 31.60
N THR A 359 -66.71 23.26 32.80
CA THR A 359 -65.33 23.52 33.26
C THR A 359 -64.85 22.35 34.15
N PRO A 360 -63.66 22.38 34.80
CA PRO A 360 -62.31 22.71 34.33
C PRO A 360 -61.30 21.55 34.57
N GLY A 361 -60.04 21.66 34.12
CA GLY A 361 -58.99 20.70 34.48
C GLY A 361 -57.56 21.22 34.27
N ASN A 362 -56.75 21.23 35.33
CA ASN A 362 -55.33 21.62 35.29
C ASN A 362 -54.42 20.39 35.12
N SER A 363 -53.41 20.46 34.24
CA SER A 363 -52.05 19.98 34.50
C SER A 363 -51.11 20.31 33.33
N VAL A 364 -49.86 20.68 33.64
CA VAL A 364 -48.82 21.05 32.66
C VAL A 364 -47.55 20.24 32.97
N PRO A 365 -46.95 19.50 32.02
CA PRO A 365 -45.67 18.82 32.20
C PRO A 365 -44.47 19.79 32.20
N PRO A 366 -43.37 19.49 32.91
CA PRO A 366 -42.21 20.38 33.04
C PRO A 366 -41.24 20.32 31.84
N PRO A 367 -40.46 21.39 31.58
CA PRO A 367 -39.46 21.44 30.51
C PRO A 367 -38.09 20.87 30.92
N LEU A 368 -37.28 20.51 29.90
CA LEU A 368 -35.91 20.01 30.04
C LEU A 368 -34.90 21.14 30.39
N PRO A 369 -33.84 20.85 31.18
CA PRO A 369 -32.80 21.84 31.51
C PRO A 369 -31.82 22.08 30.35
N ARG A 370 -31.22 23.28 30.31
CA ARG A 370 -30.16 23.68 29.37
C ARG A 370 -28.83 23.94 30.08
N SER A 371 -27.75 23.67 29.34
CA SER A 371 -26.37 24.22 29.44
C SER A 371 -25.99 25.13 30.63
N ASN A 372 -24.91 24.77 31.34
CA ASN A 372 -24.12 25.66 32.18
C ASN A 372 -22.77 26.00 31.50
N SER A 373 -22.27 27.23 31.67
CA SER A 373 -20.96 27.65 31.12
C SER A 373 -20.35 28.86 31.84
N LEU A 374 -19.10 28.71 32.30
CA LEU A 374 -18.19 29.78 32.82
C LEU A 374 -18.66 30.44 34.15
N PRO A 375 -17.79 31.17 34.88
CA PRO A 375 -17.18 32.44 34.45
C PRO A 375 -15.64 32.54 34.56
N HIS A 376 -15.07 33.56 33.91
CA HIS A 376 -13.70 34.06 34.15
C HIS A 376 -13.64 35.02 35.36
N ALA A 377 -12.44 35.19 35.94
CA ALA A 377 -12.13 36.27 36.89
C ALA A 377 -11.44 37.46 36.20
N ALA A 378 -11.53 38.67 36.79
CA ALA A 378 -11.08 39.93 36.20
C ALA A 378 -10.10 40.74 37.11
N VAL A 379 -9.60 41.87 36.59
CA VAL A 379 -8.44 42.63 37.09
C VAL A 379 -8.84 43.78 38.04
N SER A 380 -7.95 44.15 38.97
CA SER A 380 -7.97 45.41 39.76
C SER A 380 -6.57 46.05 39.83
N ASN A 381 -6.44 47.39 39.88
CA ASN A 381 -5.18 48.09 39.59
C ASN A 381 -4.94 49.40 40.40
N ALA A 382 -3.72 49.56 40.95
CA ALA A 382 -3.07 50.78 41.51
C ALA A 382 -1.56 50.47 41.77
N GLY A 383 -0.59 51.39 41.98
CA GLY A 383 -0.56 52.87 41.97
C GLY A 383 0.01 53.46 43.28
N SER A 384 1.00 54.37 43.33
CA SER A 384 1.89 54.98 42.31
C SER A 384 3.07 55.77 42.94
N LYS A 385 3.96 56.37 42.11
CA LYS A 385 4.97 57.45 42.38
C LYS A 385 6.36 57.15 43.03
N SER A 386 7.36 57.03 42.14
CA SER A 386 8.64 57.80 42.03
C SER A 386 9.63 58.04 43.21
N SER A 387 10.91 57.63 43.01
CA SER A 387 12.09 58.53 43.08
C SER A 387 13.44 57.92 42.56
N VAL A 388 14.19 58.73 41.78
CA VAL A 388 15.67 58.93 41.70
C VAL A 388 16.70 57.76 41.58
N MET A 389 17.35 57.71 40.40
CA MET A 389 18.77 57.41 40.02
C MET A 389 19.58 56.14 40.41
N ASP A 390 20.40 55.75 39.42
CA ASP A 390 21.72 55.06 39.44
C ASP A 390 21.88 53.60 39.93
N GLY A 391 22.81 52.89 39.26
CA GLY A 391 23.23 51.51 39.55
C GLY A 391 23.12 50.57 38.35
N ALA A 392 24.25 50.12 37.79
CA ALA A 392 24.30 49.14 36.71
C ALA A 392 24.59 47.71 37.22
N ILE A 393 24.30 46.68 36.39
CA ILE A 393 24.98 45.37 36.22
C ILE A 393 24.01 44.17 36.00
N ALA A 394 24.37 43.34 35.01
CA ALA A 394 24.06 41.91 34.79
C ALA A 394 22.62 41.35 34.68
N SER A 395 22.24 41.07 33.42
CA SER A 395 21.82 39.73 32.91
C SER A 395 20.43 39.15 33.24
N GLY A 396 19.96 38.22 32.38
CA GLY A 396 19.05 37.15 32.83
C GLY A 396 17.76 36.81 32.05
N VAL A 397 17.71 36.87 30.71
CA VAL A 397 16.59 36.26 29.96
C VAL A 397 17.08 35.38 28.80
N SER A 398 16.69 34.11 28.81
CA SER A 398 17.08 33.11 27.81
C SER A 398 16.21 33.18 26.56
N LYS A 399 16.82 32.96 25.38
CA LYS A 399 16.11 32.60 24.13
C LYS A 399 16.86 31.47 23.40
N PHE A 400 16.07 30.70 22.66
CA PHE A 400 16.42 29.44 22.00
C PHE A 400 17.78 29.43 21.27
N ALA A 401 18.56 28.40 21.52
CA ALA A 401 19.80 28.11 20.79
C ALA A 401 19.52 27.25 19.55
N THR A 402 20.08 27.65 18.40
CA THR A 402 20.19 26.80 17.21
C THR A 402 21.37 25.84 17.37
N LEU A 403 21.18 24.56 17.00
CA LEU A 403 22.26 23.57 17.07
C LEU A 403 23.16 23.66 15.83
N SER A 404 24.34 24.26 16.00
CA SER A 404 25.41 24.24 15.00
C SER A 404 26.27 22.99 15.11
N LEU A 405 26.52 22.34 13.97
CA LEU A 405 27.40 21.17 13.87
C LEU A 405 28.83 21.56 14.28
N HIS A 406 29.34 20.92 15.34
CA HIS A 406 30.72 21.06 15.78
C HIS A 406 31.57 19.91 15.26
N ASP A 407 32.36 20.20 14.22
CA ASP A 407 33.38 19.29 13.70
C ASP A 407 34.61 19.26 14.64
N ARG A 408 35.31 18.13 14.74
CA ARG A 408 36.49 17.94 15.61
C ARG A 408 37.71 17.47 14.81
N LYS A 409 38.58 18.44 14.54
CA LYS A 409 39.80 18.38 13.73
C LYS A 409 40.97 17.61 14.37
N GLU A 410 41.51 16.64 13.64
CA GLU A 410 42.91 16.16 13.63
C GLU A 410 43.19 15.43 12.29
N ARG A 411 44.39 15.39 11.68
CA ARG A 411 45.53 16.35 11.66
C ARG A 411 46.36 16.07 10.37
N HIS A 412 46.81 17.13 9.66
CA HIS A 412 47.78 17.19 8.54
C HIS A 412 47.96 16.01 7.55
N HIS A 413 47.80 16.31 6.25
CA HIS A 413 48.95 16.36 5.32
C HIS A 413 48.65 17.27 4.10
N GLU A 414 49.66 17.97 3.61
CA GLU A 414 49.54 18.88 2.45
C GLU A 414 49.64 18.18 1.10
N LYS A 415 48.83 18.62 0.13
CA LYS A 415 49.29 19.02 -1.20
C LYS A 415 48.25 19.92 -1.85
N ASP A 416 48.72 20.92 -2.60
CA ASP A 416 47.95 22.13 -2.85
C ASP A 416 47.69 22.40 -4.35
N HIS A 417 46.75 23.31 -4.58
CA HIS A 417 46.55 24.18 -5.75
C HIS A 417 45.71 23.74 -6.97
N LYS A 418 44.89 24.73 -7.36
CA LYS A 418 44.38 25.06 -8.72
C LYS A 418 43.20 24.25 -9.28
N ARG A 419 42.00 24.76 -8.95
CA ARG A 419 40.94 24.96 -9.95
C ARG A 419 41.52 25.70 -11.17
N ASN A 420 41.09 25.30 -12.37
CA ASN A 420 41.05 26.18 -13.54
C ASN A 420 39.69 26.00 -14.23
N HIS A 421 38.99 27.10 -14.49
CA HIS A 421 37.85 27.11 -15.41
C HIS A 421 38.37 27.32 -16.83
N SER A 422 37.74 26.68 -17.82
CA SER A 422 37.92 27.05 -19.23
C SER A 422 36.64 26.74 -20.00
N MET A 423 36.15 27.70 -20.80
CA MET A 423 35.05 27.47 -21.72
C MET A 423 35.61 27.01 -23.06
N GLY A 424 35.25 25.79 -23.48
CA GLY A 424 35.60 25.23 -24.78
C GLY A 424 34.40 25.25 -25.73
N HIS A 425 34.37 26.20 -26.67
CA HIS A 425 33.34 26.27 -27.70
C HIS A 425 33.84 25.54 -28.96
N ILE A 426 33.25 24.39 -29.31
CA ILE A 426 33.54 23.66 -30.55
C ILE A 426 32.26 23.11 -31.18
N SER A 427 32.24 23.01 -32.50
CA SER A 427 31.06 22.64 -33.29
C SER A 427 31.33 21.45 -34.22
N SER A 428 30.23 20.92 -34.76
CA SER A 428 30.11 20.09 -35.96
C SER A 428 30.23 18.55 -35.86
N LYS A 429 29.22 17.92 -36.48
CA LYS A 429 29.24 16.69 -37.31
C LYS A 429 29.64 15.33 -36.70
N SER A 430 28.58 14.55 -36.40
CA SER A 430 28.28 13.25 -37.04
C SER A 430 29.36 12.15 -37.08
N SER A 431 29.21 11.12 -36.23
CA SER A 431 28.94 9.73 -36.67
C SER A 431 28.71 8.76 -35.51
N ASP A 432 27.81 7.81 -35.74
CA ASP A 432 27.62 6.49 -35.12
C ASP A 432 28.14 6.21 -33.68
N LYS A 433 27.18 6.06 -32.75
CA LYS A 433 27.27 5.07 -31.67
C LYS A 433 25.90 4.71 -31.08
N LEU A 434 25.66 3.40 -31.02
CA LEU A 434 24.65 2.65 -30.26
C LEU A 434 23.75 3.48 -29.31
N ASN A 435 22.44 3.44 -29.57
CA ASN A 435 21.41 4.03 -28.68
C ASN A 435 21.43 3.37 -27.29
N LEU A 436 22.18 3.99 -26.38
CA LEU A 436 21.97 3.85 -24.94
C LEU A 436 20.58 4.41 -24.61
N VAL A 437 19.82 3.73 -23.73
CA VAL A 437 18.57 4.31 -23.18
C VAL A 437 18.90 5.67 -22.58
N THR A 438 18.29 6.73 -23.12
CA THR A 438 18.63 8.10 -22.77
C THR A 438 18.27 8.37 -21.32
N LYS A 439 19.27 8.73 -20.50
CA LYS A 439 19.14 9.06 -19.08
C LYS A 439 18.44 10.41 -18.86
N THR A 440 17.20 10.54 -19.30
CA THR A 440 16.29 11.59 -18.85
C THR A 440 15.81 11.23 -17.45
N LYS A 441 16.60 11.59 -16.43
CA LYS A 441 16.17 11.51 -15.03
C LYS A 441 14.89 12.33 -14.91
N THR A 442 13.74 11.66 -14.81
CA THR A 442 12.44 12.32 -14.62
C THR A 442 12.48 13.09 -13.31
N ASP A 443 12.50 14.40 -13.46
CA ASP A 443 12.63 15.34 -12.35
C ASP A 443 11.37 15.27 -11.50
N SER A 444 11.49 14.82 -10.25
CA SER A 444 10.36 14.56 -9.36
C SER A 444 9.52 15.82 -9.10
N ALA A 445 10.13 17.00 -9.19
CA ALA A 445 9.43 18.28 -9.10
C ALA A 445 8.45 18.54 -10.26
N LYS A 446 8.57 17.81 -11.38
CA LYS A 446 7.69 17.93 -12.56
C LYS A 446 6.55 16.91 -12.59
N THR A 447 6.60 15.87 -11.75
CA THR A 447 5.56 14.83 -11.69
C THR A 447 4.52 15.06 -10.59
N LEU A 448 4.86 15.82 -9.53
CA LEU A 448 3.95 16.15 -8.45
C LEU A 448 2.84 17.12 -8.89
N GLY A 449 1.59 16.80 -8.61
CA GLY A 449 0.41 17.55 -9.08
C GLY A 449 0.04 17.24 -10.54
N THR A 450 0.52 16.12 -11.08
CA THR A 450 0.02 15.53 -12.34
C THR A 450 -0.89 14.34 -12.04
N PRO A 451 -1.72 13.85 -12.99
CA PRO A 451 -2.52 12.64 -12.77
C PRO A 451 -1.72 11.40 -12.36
N LEU A 452 -0.43 11.32 -12.73
CA LEU A 452 0.49 10.23 -12.37
C LEU A 452 0.94 10.29 -10.90
N CYS A 453 0.94 11.48 -10.29
CA CYS A 453 1.20 11.69 -8.86
C CYS A 453 0.45 12.95 -8.39
N PRO A 454 -0.85 12.84 -8.06
CA PRO A 454 -1.61 13.97 -7.52
C PRO A 454 -1.01 14.46 -6.20
N ARG A 455 -1.30 15.70 -5.79
CA ARG A 455 -0.89 16.25 -4.50
C ARG A 455 -1.58 15.51 -3.35
N MET A 456 -1.23 15.84 -2.10
CA MET A 456 -1.93 15.30 -0.93
C MET A 456 -3.32 15.93 -0.73
N GLU A 457 -3.52 17.14 -1.24
CA GLU A 457 -4.80 17.87 -1.26
C GLU A 457 -5.76 17.42 -2.38
N ASP A 458 -5.27 16.68 -3.37
CA ASP A 458 -6.04 16.23 -4.54
C ASP A 458 -6.74 14.86 -4.34
N VAL A 459 -6.38 14.09 -3.30
CA VAL A 459 -6.87 12.72 -3.06
C VAL A 459 -7.21 12.46 -1.59
N PRO A 460 -8.22 11.62 -1.30
CA PRO A 460 -8.52 11.15 0.06
C PRO A 460 -7.29 10.61 0.81
N LEU A 461 -7.16 11.03 2.07
CA LEU A 461 -6.18 10.51 3.03
C LEU A 461 -6.88 9.54 3.99
N LEU A 462 -6.45 8.28 3.98
CA LEU A 462 -6.95 7.21 4.83
C LEU A 462 -6.24 7.21 6.18
N GLU A 463 -7.00 6.99 7.25
CA GLU A 463 -6.48 6.63 8.57
C GLU A 463 -6.59 5.10 8.77
N PRO A 464 -5.63 4.46 9.46
CA PRO A 464 -5.67 3.01 9.70
C PRO A 464 -6.61 2.67 10.86
N LEU A 465 -7.50 1.69 10.65
CA LEU A 465 -8.44 1.14 11.63
C LEU A 465 -7.73 0.72 12.93
N ILE A 466 -6.56 0.11 12.75
CA ILE A 466 -5.58 -0.15 13.79
C ILE A 466 -4.20 0.18 13.26
N CYS A 467 -3.36 0.79 14.09
CA CYS A 467 -1.91 0.82 13.93
C CYS A 467 -1.31 0.29 15.24
N LYS A 468 -0.59 -0.84 15.20
CA LYS A 468 -0.10 -1.57 16.39
C LYS A 468 1.31 -2.09 16.18
N LYS A 469 2.21 -1.85 17.14
CA LYS A 469 3.52 -2.50 17.21
C LYS A 469 3.36 -4.00 17.50
N VAL A 470 3.81 -4.85 16.58
CA VAL A 470 3.63 -6.32 16.66
C VAL A 470 4.94 -7.12 16.63
N ALA A 471 6.11 -6.48 16.49
CA ALA A 471 7.42 -7.13 16.48
C ALA A 471 8.52 -6.29 17.16
N HIS A 472 9.68 -6.89 17.47
CA HIS A 472 10.87 -6.17 17.94
C HIS A 472 11.71 -5.68 16.76
N GLY A 473 12.03 -6.56 15.80
CA GLY A 473 12.63 -6.23 14.51
C GLY A 473 11.61 -5.85 13.43
N ARG A 474 12.09 -5.25 12.32
CA ARG A 474 11.26 -4.86 11.16
C ARG A 474 10.43 -6.02 10.62
N LEU A 475 9.23 -5.73 10.16
CA LEU A 475 8.33 -6.71 9.56
C LEU A 475 8.64 -6.92 8.07
N THR A 476 8.52 -8.15 7.59
CA THR A 476 8.93 -8.56 6.24
C THR A 476 7.94 -9.50 5.54
N VAL A 477 6.87 -9.89 6.25
CA VAL A 477 5.75 -10.74 5.80
C VAL A 477 4.45 -10.24 6.40
N LEU A 478 3.41 -10.17 5.56
CA LEU A 478 2.00 -10.12 5.93
C LEU A 478 1.25 -11.04 4.96
N ILE A 479 0.45 -11.98 5.48
CA ILE A 479 -0.37 -12.91 4.70
C ILE A 479 -1.72 -13.06 5.40
N PHE A 480 -2.82 -13.00 4.64
CA PHE A 480 -4.16 -13.28 5.12
C PHE A 480 -4.57 -14.70 4.71
N LEU A 481 -5.01 -15.51 5.68
CA LEU A 481 -5.54 -16.86 5.50
C LEU A 481 -6.97 -16.92 6.07
N GLU A 482 -7.71 -18.01 5.83
CA GLU A 482 -9.11 -18.10 6.26
C GLU A 482 -9.26 -18.00 7.79
N ASP A 483 -8.44 -18.71 8.55
CA ASP A 483 -8.54 -18.77 10.01
C ASP A 483 -7.69 -17.73 10.74
N CYS A 484 -6.71 -17.13 10.06
CA CYS A 484 -5.69 -16.30 10.71
C CYS A 484 -5.02 -15.27 9.77
N ILE A 485 -4.38 -14.29 10.39
CA ILE A 485 -3.36 -13.46 9.74
C ILE A 485 -1.99 -14.01 10.15
N VAL A 486 -1.02 -14.01 9.24
CA VAL A 486 0.36 -14.41 9.50
C VAL A 486 1.30 -13.24 9.24
N THR A 487 2.15 -12.92 10.22
CA THR A 487 3.16 -11.86 10.15
C THR A 487 4.53 -12.39 10.53
N ALA A 488 5.60 -11.96 9.87
CA ALA A 488 6.96 -12.32 10.28
C ALA A 488 7.91 -11.11 10.31
N CYS A 489 8.89 -11.17 11.21
CA CYS A 489 9.92 -10.15 11.36
C CYS A 489 11.31 -10.66 10.91
N GLN A 490 12.23 -9.70 10.70
CA GLN A 490 13.62 -9.93 10.33
C GLN A 490 14.42 -10.83 11.31
N GLU A 491 13.93 -10.97 12.55
CA GLU A 491 14.52 -11.83 13.58
C GLU A 491 14.18 -13.32 13.40
N GLY A 492 13.31 -13.66 12.43
CA GLY A 492 12.96 -15.05 12.10
C GLY A 492 11.82 -15.65 12.92
N PHE A 493 11.02 -14.82 13.60
CA PHE A 493 9.76 -15.23 14.23
C PHE A 493 8.58 -15.01 13.25
N ILE A 494 7.71 -16.01 13.16
CA ILE A 494 6.51 -16.05 12.32
C ILE A 494 5.32 -16.21 13.27
N CYS A 495 4.58 -15.13 13.46
CA CYS A 495 3.45 -15.04 14.39
C CYS A 495 2.13 -15.29 13.68
N THR A 496 1.31 -16.18 14.24
CA THR A 496 -0.04 -16.48 13.79
C THR A 496 -1.06 -15.72 14.65
N TRP A 497 -2.01 -15.03 14.02
CA TRP A 497 -3.05 -14.23 14.67
C TRP A 497 -4.41 -14.83 14.33
N GLY A 498 -5.00 -15.58 15.25
CA GLY A 498 -6.31 -16.21 15.02
C GLY A 498 -7.40 -15.17 14.86
N ARG A 499 -8.27 -15.34 13.86
CA ARG A 499 -9.42 -14.48 13.60
C ARG A 499 -10.51 -14.65 14.68
N PRO A 500 -11.39 -13.66 14.85
CA PRO A 500 -12.62 -13.81 15.63
C PRO A 500 -13.39 -15.08 15.22
N GLY A 501 -13.82 -15.87 16.20
CA GLY A 501 -14.54 -17.13 15.98
C GLY A 501 -13.70 -18.33 15.50
N LYS A 502 -12.54 -18.13 14.88
CA LYS A 502 -11.71 -19.20 14.29
C LYS A 502 -10.68 -19.84 15.24
N VAL A 503 -10.55 -19.34 16.47
CA VAL A 503 -9.55 -19.80 17.46
C VAL A 503 -9.90 -21.15 18.12
N VAL A 504 -11.17 -21.56 18.11
CA VAL A 504 -11.64 -22.83 18.69
C VAL A 504 -12.68 -23.46 17.76
N SER A 505 -12.34 -24.59 17.15
CA SER A 505 -13.32 -25.46 16.49
C SER A 505 -14.00 -26.35 17.53
N PHE A 506 -15.33 -26.29 17.58
CA PHE A 506 -16.15 -27.28 18.26
C PHE A 506 -16.65 -28.28 17.22
N ASN A 507 -16.13 -29.50 17.25
CA ASN A 507 -16.76 -30.62 16.54
C ASN A 507 -17.97 -31.08 17.38
N PRO A 508 -19.20 -31.08 16.83
CA PRO A 508 -20.38 -31.63 17.49
C PRO A 508 -20.39 -33.17 17.50
#